data_AF-A0A849F280-F1
#
_entry.id   AF-A0A849F280-F1
#
_cell.length_a   1.000
_cell.length_b   1.000
_cell.length_c   1.000
_cell.angle_alpha   90.00
_cell.angle_beta   90.00
_cell.angle_gamma   90.00
#
_symmetry.space_group_name_H-M   'P 1'
#
loop_
_entity.id
_entity.type
_entity.pdbx_description
1 polymer ?
#
loop_
_entity_poly.entity_id
_entity_poly.type
_entity_poly.pdbx_seq_one_letter_code
_entity_poly.pdbx_strand_id
1 'polypeptide(L)'
;MKKVLVLVMLMAGFTAMAQKGERGQRGDFKDLSAEQMATLHTKKMTLDLDLTEAQQSKIKAFHLEKFKNRKAKMEERQAQKDTSERPKLTSDEKYALRLERLDAAIAHKAELKKILSTEQFEKWEKHHKKRGEHHKGKGHHSKGKRGK
;
A
#
# COMPACT_ATOMS: atom_id res chain seq x y z
N MET A 1 26.14 -23.37 42.90
CA MET A 1 25.75 -23.93 41.59
C MET A 1 24.24 -24.14 41.40
N LYS A 2 23.40 -24.22 42.43
CA LYS A 2 21.92 -24.37 42.28
C LYS A 2 21.13 -23.06 42.10
N LYS A 3 21.74 -21.91 42.43
CA LYS A 3 21.10 -20.57 42.32
C LYS A 3 21.31 -19.89 40.96
N VAL A 4 22.25 -20.37 40.16
CA VAL A 4 22.57 -19.81 38.82
C VAL A 4 21.57 -20.33 37.77
N LEU A 5 21.13 -21.59 37.92
CA LEU A 5 20.14 -22.22 37.03
C LEU A 5 18.77 -21.52 37.05
N VAL A 6 18.35 -21.01 38.22
CA VAL A 6 17.08 -20.27 38.38
C VAL A 6 17.16 -18.87 37.74
N LEU A 7 18.33 -18.22 37.80
CA LEU A 7 18.54 -16.89 37.21
C LEU A 7 18.52 -16.94 35.67
N VAL A 8 19.02 -18.02 35.07
CA VAL A 8 19.01 -18.24 33.62
C VAL A 8 17.60 -18.59 33.11
N MET A 9 16.80 -19.33 33.88
CA MET A 9 15.39 -19.59 33.55
C MET A 9 14.52 -18.32 33.61
N LEU A 10 14.82 -17.37 34.51
CA LEU A 10 14.11 -16.09 34.60
C LEU A 10 14.43 -15.15 33.42
N MET A 11 15.63 -15.22 32.86
CA MET A 11 16.02 -14.40 31.69
C MET A 11 15.48 -14.94 30.36
N ALA A 12 15.15 -16.23 30.28
CA ALA A 12 14.56 -16.82 29.07
C ALA A 12 13.10 -16.38 28.83
N GLY A 13 12.37 -16.02 29.89
CA GLY A 13 10.95 -15.63 29.81
C GLY A 13 10.67 -14.30 29.10
N PHE A 14 11.62 -13.37 29.09
CA PHE A 14 11.41 -12.03 28.49
C PHE A 14 11.59 -12.00 26.96
N THR A 15 12.20 -13.03 26.36
CA THR A 15 12.46 -13.04 24.90
C THR A 15 11.25 -13.52 24.08
N ALA A 16 10.26 -14.16 24.72
CA ALA A 16 9.11 -14.73 24.03
C ALA A 16 8.02 -13.72 23.60
N MET A 17 8.05 -12.48 24.11
CA MET A 17 7.09 -11.43 23.71
C MET A 17 7.60 -10.47 22.62
N ALA A 18 8.82 -10.66 22.11
CA ALA A 18 9.44 -9.70 21.19
C ALA A 18 9.07 -9.87 19.70
N GLN A 19 8.28 -10.89 19.32
CA GLN A 19 7.92 -11.15 17.92
C GLN A 19 6.47 -10.90 17.53
N LYS A 20 5.61 -10.40 18.44
CA LYS A 20 4.33 -9.83 18.03
C LYS A 20 4.56 -8.41 17.54
N GLY A 21 5.28 -8.30 16.42
CA GLY A 21 5.39 -7.05 15.69
C GLY A 21 3.97 -6.62 15.35
N GLU A 22 3.50 -5.57 16.03
CA GLU A 22 2.33 -4.83 15.64
C GLU A 22 2.52 -4.46 14.17
N ARG A 23 1.89 -5.22 13.28
CA ARG A 23 1.66 -4.80 11.89
C ARG A 23 0.71 -3.61 12.00
N GLY A 24 1.27 -2.45 12.33
CA GLY A 24 0.53 -1.24 12.66
C GLY A 24 -0.60 -0.99 11.68
N GLN A 25 -1.81 -0.80 12.21
CA GLN A 25 -2.97 -0.13 11.61
C GLN A 25 -3.29 -0.41 10.12
N ARG A 26 -2.81 -1.53 9.56
CA ARG A 26 -3.13 -1.95 8.18
C ARG A 26 -4.44 -2.74 8.11
N GLY A 27 -5.10 -2.98 9.23
CA GLY A 27 -6.39 -3.68 9.34
C GLY A 27 -7.56 -2.81 8.87
N ASP A 28 -7.66 -1.59 9.38
CA ASP A 28 -8.88 -0.76 9.34
C ASP A 28 -9.34 -0.39 7.91
N PHE A 29 -8.45 -0.43 6.92
CA PHE A 29 -8.79 -0.13 5.52
C PHE A 29 -9.23 -1.35 4.71
N LYS A 30 -9.07 -2.58 5.21
CA LYS A 30 -9.49 -3.79 4.48
C LYS A 30 -11.00 -3.95 4.43
N ASP A 31 -11.69 -3.45 5.45
CA ASP A 31 -13.12 -3.70 5.63
C ASP A 31 -14.00 -2.60 5.00
N LEU A 32 -13.39 -1.54 4.46
CA LEU A 32 -14.13 -0.47 3.80
C LEU A 32 -14.73 -0.92 2.46
N SER A 33 -15.93 -0.42 2.16
CA SER A 33 -16.52 -0.57 0.84
C SER A 33 -15.77 0.27 -0.21
N ALA A 34 -15.93 -0.06 -1.49
CA ALA A 34 -15.35 0.72 -2.58
C ALA A 34 -15.81 2.19 -2.55
N GLU A 35 -17.06 2.43 -2.14
CA GLU A 35 -17.64 3.76 -2.01
C GLU A 35 -17.09 4.55 -0.82
N GLN A 36 -16.89 3.88 0.32
CA GLN A 36 -16.25 4.49 1.50
C GLN A 36 -14.80 4.87 1.17
N MET A 37 -14.06 3.99 0.50
CA MET A 37 -12.70 4.28 0.03
C MET A 37 -12.68 5.44 -0.97
N ALA A 38 -13.58 5.45 -1.96
CA ALA A 38 -13.69 6.53 -2.94
C ALA A 38 -13.98 7.87 -2.27
N THR A 39 -14.91 7.89 -1.31
CA THR A 39 -15.27 9.09 -0.56
C THR A 39 -14.09 9.60 0.27
N LEU A 40 -13.44 8.73 1.04
CA LEU A 40 -12.31 9.10 1.89
C LEU A 40 -11.13 9.60 1.07
N HIS A 41 -10.80 8.94 -0.05
CA HIS A 41 -9.74 9.39 -0.95
C HIS A 41 -10.07 10.74 -1.58
N THR A 42 -11.31 10.95 -2.01
CA THR A 42 -11.76 12.23 -2.57
C THR A 42 -11.63 13.33 -1.54
N LYS A 43 -12.12 13.14 -0.31
CA LYS A 43 -12.00 14.14 0.77
C LYS A 43 -10.55 14.48 1.11
N LYS A 44 -9.66 13.48 1.17
CA LYS A 44 -8.22 13.73 1.37
C LYS A 44 -7.62 14.55 0.22
N MET A 45 -8.01 14.22 -1.01
CA MET A 45 -7.54 14.95 -2.19
C MET A 45 -8.10 16.39 -2.23
N THR A 46 -9.34 16.59 -1.77
CA THR A 46 -9.92 17.93 -1.55
C THR A 46 -9.11 18.71 -0.52
N LEU A 47 -8.77 18.11 0.61
CA LEU A 47 -7.95 18.77 1.63
C LEU A 47 -6.57 19.18 1.10
N ASP A 48 -5.98 18.35 0.25
CA ASP A 48 -4.64 18.61 -0.29
C ASP A 48 -4.65 19.61 -1.46
N LEU A 49 -5.71 19.63 -2.29
CA LEU A 49 -5.73 20.33 -3.59
C LEU A 49 -6.87 21.34 -3.74
N ASP A 50 -7.70 21.54 -2.72
CA ASP A 50 -8.84 22.46 -2.71
C ASP A 50 -9.80 22.19 -3.89
N LEU A 51 -10.22 20.93 -4.03
CA LEU A 51 -11.07 20.49 -5.13
C LEU A 51 -12.47 21.15 -5.07
N THR A 52 -12.96 21.64 -6.21
CA THR A 52 -14.35 22.11 -6.33
C THR A 52 -15.35 20.95 -6.23
N GLU A 53 -16.61 21.22 -5.93
CA GLU A 53 -17.64 20.17 -5.83
C GLU A 53 -17.77 19.34 -7.11
N ALA A 54 -17.70 20.01 -8.27
CA ALA A 54 -17.71 19.35 -9.58
C ALA A 54 -16.50 18.41 -9.76
N GLN A 55 -15.31 18.83 -9.32
CA GLN A 55 -14.12 17.99 -9.35
C GLN A 55 -14.23 16.81 -8.38
N GLN A 56 -14.74 17.04 -7.16
CA GLN A 56 -14.94 16.00 -6.17
C GLN A 56 -15.87 14.89 -6.67
N SER A 57 -16.97 15.25 -7.35
CA SER A 57 -17.87 14.26 -7.97
C SER A 57 -17.14 13.39 -9.01
N LYS A 58 -16.39 14.01 -9.93
CA LYS A 58 -15.61 13.31 -10.96
C LYS A 58 -14.53 12.41 -10.35
N ILE A 59 -13.78 12.91 -9.36
CA ILE A 59 -12.74 12.15 -8.66
C ILE A 59 -13.34 10.97 -7.88
N LYS A 60 -14.51 11.16 -7.24
CA LYS A 60 -15.19 10.08 -6.52
C LYS A 60 -15.62 8.97 -7.47
N ALA A 61 -16.23 9.31 -8.60
CA ALA A 61 -16.62 8.33 -9.62
C ALA A 61 -15.40 7.56 -10.16
N PHE A 62 -14.34 8.29 -10.52
CA PHE A 62 -13.08 7.71 -10.96
C PHE A 62 -12.46 6.75 -9.93
N HIS A 63 -12.40 7.14 -8.65
CA HIS A 63 -11.88 6.29 -7.60
C HIS A 63 -12.77 5.08 -7.31
N LEU A 64 -14.09 5.21 -7.42
CA LEU A 64 -15.04 4.13 -7.17
C LEU A 64 -14.78 2.93 -8.08
N GLU A 65 -14.68 3.16 -9.39
CA GLU A 65 -14.38 2.10 -10.35
C GLU A 65 -13.03 1.44 -10.06
N LYS A 66 -12.02 2.26 -9.78
CA LYS A 66 -10.69 1.76 -9.43
C LYS A 66 -10.71 0.89 -8.17
N PHE A 67 -11.46 1.27 -7.14
CA PHE A 67 -11.55 0.51 -5.91
C PHE A 67 -12.38 -0.77 -6.06
N LYS A 68 -13.44 -0.76 -6.88
CA LYS A 68 -14.17 -1.99 -7.27
C LYS A 68 -13.22 -2.99 -7.93
N ASN A 69 -12.47 -2.55 -8.94
CA ASN A 69 -11.50 -3.40 -9.65
C ASN A 69 -10.40 -3.92 -8.72
N ARG A 70 -9.92 -3.08 -7.80
CA ARG A 70 -8.92 -3.47 -6.80
C ARG A 70 -9.47 -4.50 -5.81
N LYS A 71 -10.72 -4.36 -5.37
CA LYS A 71 -11.35 -5.28 -4.42
C LYS A 71 -11.57 -6.65 -5.06
N ALA A 72 -12.09 -6.69 -6.29
CA ALA A 72 -12.22 -7.92 -7.08
C ALA A 72 -10.88 -8.64 -7.26
N LYS A 73 -9.83 -7.93 -7.71
CA LYS A 73 -8.47 -8.50 -7.84
C LYS A 73 -7.90 -8.96 -6.48
N MET A 74 -8.27 -8.33 -5.37
CA MET A 74 -7.84 -8.74 -4.03
C MET A 74 -8.53 -10.03 -3.57
N GLU A 75 -9.84 -10.15 -3.82
CA GLU A 75 -10.64 -11.34 -3.50
C GLU A 75 -10.19 -12.55 -4.33
N GLU A 76 -10.00 -12.37 -5.64
CA GLU A 76 -9.43 -13.40 -6.53
C GLU A 76 -8.05 -13.84 -6.03
N ARG A 77 -7.22 -12.88 -5.61
CA ARG A 77 -5.91 -13.20 -5.06
C ARG A 77 -5.96 -13.83 -3.68
N GLN A 78 -7.01 -13.64 -2.89
CA GLN A 78 -7.17 -14.30 -1.60
C GLN A 78 -7.58 -15.76 -1.81
N ALA A 79 -8.54 -16.03 -2.70
CA ALA A 79 -8.95 -17.38 -3.06
C ALA A 79 -7.78 -18.24 -3.58
N GLN A 80 -6.90 -17.66 -4.41
CA GLN A 80 -5.71 -18.35 -4.92
C GLN A 80 -4.56 -18.52 -3.89
N LYS A 81 -4.62 -17.84 -2.73
CA LYS A 81 -3.62 -18.06 -1.67
C LYS A 81 -3.97 -19.29 -0.84
N ASP A 82 -5.25 -19.56 -0.68
CA ASP A 82 -5.76 -20.66 0.12
C ASP A 82 -5.53 -22.02 -0.59
N THR A 83 -5.20 -21.99 -1.89
CA THR A 83 -4.85 -23.17 -2.71
C THR A 83 -3.36 -23.50 -2.77
N SER A 84 -2.47 -22.80 -2.05
CA SER A 84 -1.01 -23.04 -1.92
C SER A 84 -0.14 -23.10 -3.20
N GLU A 85 -0.74 -23.18 -4.39
CA GLU A 85 -0.04 -23.36 -5.66
C GLU A 85 0.00 -22.09 -6.49
N ARG A 86 0.83 -21.12 -6.08
CA ARG A 86 1.15 -20.00 -6.97
C ARG A 86 2.46 -20.27 -7.71
N PRO A 87 2.42 -20.59 -9.01
CA PRO A 87 3.62 -20.77 -9.79
C PRO A 87 4.46 -19.49 -9.76
N LYS A 88 5.78 -19.65 -9.73
CA LYS A 88 6.69 -18.51 -9.84
C LYS A 88 6.59 -17.97 -11.26
N LEU A 89 6.25 -16.69 -11.38
CA LEU A 89 6.20 -16.00 -12.67
C LEU A 89 7.57 -16.07 -13.38
N THR A 90 7.53 -16.36 -14.67
CA THR A 90 8.65 -16.28 -15.61
C THR A 90 9.15 -14.84 -15.76
N SER A 91 10.29 -14.64 -16.43
CA SER A 91 10.82 -13.29 -16.70
C SER A 91 9.85 -12.48 -17.56
N ASP A 92 9.27 -13.10 -18.58
CA ASP A 92 8.41 -12.43 -19.55
C ASP A 92 7.07 -12.05 -18.93
N GLU A 93 6.48 -12.93 -18.13
CA GLU A 93 5.27 -12.60 -17.36
C GLU A 93 5.52 -11.46 -16.37
N LYS A 94 6.69 -11.42 -15.71
CA LYS A 94 7.08 -10.28 -14.85
C LYS A 94 7.26 -9.00 -15.64
N TYR A 95 7.73 -9.07 -16.88
CA TYR A 95 7.85 -7.91 -17.76
C TYR A 95 6.48 -7.40 -18.19
N ALA A 96 5.60 -8.29 -18.67
CA ALA A 96 4.24 -7.96 -19.07
C ALA A 96 3.43 -7.33 -17.92
N LEU A 97 3.50 -7.90 -16.71
CA LEU A 97 2.85 -7.32 -15.53
C LEU A 97 3.43 -5.95 -15.13
N ARG A 98 4.71 -5.69 -15.42
CA ARG A 98 5.30 -4.37 -15.19
C ARG A 98 4.78 -3.37 -16.20
N LEU A 99 4.68 -3.76 -17.48
CA LEU A 99 4.13 -2.95 -18.54
C LEU A 99 2.66 -2.58 -18.25
N GLU A 100 1.79 -3.57 -17.95
CA GLU A 100 0.38 -3.33 -17.60
C GLU A 100 0.23 -2.33 -16.45
N ARG A 101 1.08 -2.44 -15.42
CA ARG A 101 1.07 -1.50 -14.29
C ARG A 101 1.47 -0.09 -14.69
N LEU A 102 2.46 0.04 -15.58
CA LEU A 102 2.90 1.35 -16.08
C LEU A 102 1.80 1.98 -16.94
N ASP A 103 1.18 1.21 -17.82
CA ASP A 103 0.07 1.68 -18.66
C ASP A 103 -1.13 2.12 -17.82
N ALA A 104 -1.50 1.33 -16.80
CA ALA A 104 -2.54 1.70 -15.86
C ALA A 104 -2.19 2.98 -15.07
N ALA A 105 -0.91 3.19 -14.72
CA ALA A 105 -0.46 4.42 -14.06
C ALA A 105 -0.50 5.64 -15.00
N ILE A 106 -0.15 5.45 -16.28
CA ILE A 106 -0.22 6.48 -17.32
C ILE A 106 -1.67 6.89 -17.56
N ALA A 107 -2.57 5.93 -17.77
CA ALA A 107 -4.00 6.18 -17.96
C ALA A 107 -4.60 6.90 -16.74
N HIS A 108 -4.27 6.44 -15.53
CA HIS A 108 -4.71 7.10 -14.30
C HIS A 108 -4.24 8.56 -14.22
N LYS A 109 -2.98 8.82 -14.55
CA LYS A 109 -2.42 10.17 -14.55
C LYS A 109 -3.12 11.05 -15.60
N ALA A 110 -3.40 10.50 -16.79
CA ALA A 110 -4.10 11.20 -17.86
C ALA A 110 -5.52 11.59 -17.45
N GLU A 111 -6.28 10.68 -16.83
CA GLU A 111 -7.64 10.97 -16.34
C GLU A 111 -7.64 12.05 -15.26
N LEU A 112 -6.70 12.01 -14.30
CA LEU A 112 -6.58 13.07 -13.29
C LEU A 112 -6.25 14.42 -13.93
N LYS A 113 -5.40 14.46 -14.95
CA LYS A 113 -5.06 15.70 -15.66
C LYS A 113 -6.27 16.35 -16.34
N LYS A 114 -7.28 15.57 -16.73
CA LYS A 114 -8.55 16.08 -17.30
C LYS A 114 -9.47 16.71 -16.25
N ILE A 115 -9.34 16.31 -14.98
CA ILE A 115 -10.24 16.74 -13.89
C ILE A 115 -9.63 17.91 -13.11
N LEU A 116 -8.32 17.90 -12.91
CA LEU A 116 -7.59 18.90 -12.12
C LEU A 116 -7.19 20.11 -12.97
N SER A 117 -7.09 21.28 -12.34
CA SER A 117 -6.41 22.42 -12.94
C SER A 117 -4.90 22.15 -13.05
N THR A 118 -4.20 22.94 -13.86
CA THR A 118 -2.73 22.83 -14.02
C THR A 118 -2.02 22.92 -12.67
N GLU A 119 -2.36 23.90 -11.84
CA GLU A 119 -1.75 24.11 -10.52
C GLU A 119 -2.01 22.94 -9.56
N GLN A 120 -3.26 22.45 -9.52
CA GLN A 120 -3.65 21.30 -8.70
C GLN A 120 -2.91 20.03 -9.15
N PHE A 121 -2.76 19.84 -10.46
CA PHE A 121 -2.06 18.68 -11.03
C PHE A 121 -0.55 18.72 -10.71
N GLU A 122 0.09 19.88 -10.82
CA GLU A 122 1.50 20.05 -10.42
C GLU A 122 1.72 19.80 -8.94
N LYS A 123 0.83 20.31 -8.08
CA LYS A 123 0.85 20.05 -6.64
C LYS A 123 0.73 18.53 -6.40
N TRP A 124 -0.25 17.88 -7.03
CA TRP A 124 -0.42 16.43 -6.98
C TRP A 124 0.83 15.67 -7.41
N GLU A 125 1.49 16.05 -8.52
CA GLU A 125 2.73 15.43 -8.98
C GLU A 125 3.87 15.56 -7.96
N LYS A 126 4.04 16.74 -7.36
CA LYS A 126 5.06 16.98 -6.33
C LYS A 126 4.84 16.09 -5.12
N HIS A 127 3.59 15.97 -4.64
CA HIS A 127 3.25 15.06 -3.55
C HIS A 127 3.48 13.58 -3.92
N HIS A 128 3.15 13.20 -5.16
CA HIS A 128 3.32 11.83 -5.63
C HIS A 128 4.81 11.44 -5.76
N LYS A 129 5.66 12.34 -6.26
CA LYS A 129 7.12 12.14 -6.37
C LYS A 129 7.78 11.98 -4.98
N LYS A 130 7.47 12.88 -4.03
CA LYS A 130 7.98 12.82 -2.65
C LYS A 130 7.65 11.50 -1.96
N ARG A 131 6.43 10.97 -2.13
CA ARG A 131 6.06 9.64 -1.60
C ARG A 131 6.92 8.51 -2.17
N GLY A 132 7.31 8.59 -3.44
CA GLY A 132 8.20 7.61 -4.08
C GLY A 132 9.63 7.64 -3.53
N GLU A 133 10.14 8.82 -3.17
CA GLU A 133 11.49 9.00 -2.65
C GLU A 133 11.63 8.48 -1.22
N HIS A 134 10.64 8.71 -0.36
CA HIS A 134 10.65 8.21 1.02
C HIS A 134 10.67 6.66 1.12
N HIS A 135 10.25 5.95 0.08
CA HIS A 135 10.32 4.49 0.03
C HIS A 135 11.71 3.95 -0.35
N LYS A 136 12.58 4.75 -0.98
CA LYS A 136 13.95 4.33 -1.34
C LYS A 136 14.93 4.38 -0.16
N GLY A 137 14.72 5.27 0.80
CA GLY A 137 15.65 5.49 1.92
C GLY A 137 15.62 4.46 3.06
N LYS A 138 14.54 3.67 3.21
CA LYS A 138 14.37 2.74 4.36
C LYS A 138 14.78 1.28 4.07
N GLY A 139 15.30 0.98 2.88
CA GLY A 139 15.60 -0.40 2.46
C GLY A 139 16.98 -0.95 2.88
N HIS A 140 17.91 -0.11 3.33
CA HIS A 140 19.32 -0.49 3.46
C HIS A 140 19.81 -0.85 4.88
N HIS A 141 19.02 -0.68 5.94
CA HIS A 141 19.52 -0.85 7.33
C HIS A 141 19.23 -2.21 8.01
N SER A 142 18.54 -3.15 7.35
CA SER A 142 18.10 -4.41 8.02
C SER A 142 18.90 -5.67 7.64
N LYS A 143 19.94 -5.60 6.81
CA LYS A 143 20.69 -6.78 6.36
C LYS A 143 22.11 -6.95 6.95
N GLY A 144 22.42 -6.27 8.05
CA GLY A 144 23.78 -6.25 8.60
C GLY A 144 24.02 -6.97 9.94
N LYS A 145 23.00 -7.47 10.64
CA LYS A 145 23.19 -8.09 11.98
C LYS A 145 22.50 -9.44 12.12
N ARG A 146 22.98 -10.43 11.36
CA ARG A 146 22.84 -11.86 11.69
C ARG A 146 24.15 -12.53 11.28
N GLY A 147 25.15 -12.48 12.16
CA GLY A 147 26.46 -13.08 11.89
C GLY A 147 27.56 -12.58 12.82
N LYS A 148 27.50 -12.94 14.10
CA LYS A 148 28.62 -13.45 14.90
C LYS A 148 28.06 -14.04 16.18
#